data_AF-A0A8J7BB91-F1
#
_entry.id   AF-A0A8J7BB91-F1
#
_cell.length_a   1.000
_cell.length_b   1.000
_cell.length_c   1.000
_cell.angle_alpha   90.00
_cell.angle_beta   90.00
_cell.angle_gamma   90.00
#
_symmetry.space_group_name_H-M   'P 1'
#
loop_
_entity.id
_entity.type
_entity.pdbx_description
1 polymer ?
#
loop_
_entity_poly.entity_id
_entity_poly.type
_entity_poly.pdbx_seq_one_letter_code
_entity_poly.pdbx_strand_id
1 'polypeptide(L)'
;MSASAAELTTEKVNAAIAIILEVLGEPKTDLHRQALYSFQQGDYQTVKRLSLENLSDFYCKSLGYLGGALKLTPNTDTILAESARAAADQARQKTLEHLGAQISQVLS
;
A
#
# COMPACT_ATOMS: atom_id res chain seq x y z
N MET A 1 15.60 25.08 -18.31
CA MET A 1 16.53 23.96 -18.10
C MET A 1 15.71 22.79 -17.62
N SER A 2 15.41 21.84 -18.51
CA SER A 2 14.67 20.64 -18.13
C SER A 2 15.58 19.80 -17.24
N ALA A 3 15.23 19.64 -15.97
CA ALA A 3 15.82 18.62 -15.14
C ALA A 3 15.69 17.29 -15.92
N SER A 4 16.81 16.65 -16.21
CA SER A 4 16.80 15.27 -16.70
C SER A 4 15.97 14.49 -15.68
N ALA A 5 14.78 14.04 -16.07
CA ALA A 5 13.98 13.15 -15.25
C ALA A 5 14.86 11.93 -15.04
N ALA A 6 15.38 11.77 -13.81
CA ALA A 6 16.28 10.69 -13.49
C ALA A 6 15.56 9.39 -13.84
N GLU A 7 16.19 8.56 -14.68
CA GLU A 7 15.59 7.32 -15.13
C GLU A 7 15.14 6.47 -13.94
N LEU A 8 13.89 6.01 -14.00
CA LEU A 8 13.28 5.19 -12.98
C LEU A 8 13.79 3.75 -13.15
N THR A 9 14.61 3.29 -12.21
CA THR A 9 15.17 1.94 -12.26
C THR A 9 14.40 0.99 -11.35
N THR A 10 14.53 -0.31 -11.58
CA THR A 10 13.94 -1.35 -10.71
C THR A 10 14.37 -1.18 -9.25
N GLU A 11 15.63 -0.83 -8.99
CA GLU A 11 16.16 -0.63 -7.65
C GLU A 11 15.47 0.54 -6.94
N LYS A 12 15.25 1.66 -7.64
CA LYS A 12 14.53 2.83 -7.10
C LYS A 12 13.07 2.48 -6.82
N VAL A 13 12.42 1.72 -7.71
CA VAL A 13 11.04 1.28 -7.52
C VAL A 13 10.93 0.33 -6.33
N ASN A 14 11.85 -0.63 -6.20
CA ASN A 14 11.89 -1.53 -5.04
C ASN A 14 12.13 -0.78 -3.73
N ALA A 15 13.00 0.24 -3.72
CA ALA A 15 13.20 1.10 -2.56
C ALA A 15 11.91 1.88 -2.20
N ALA A 16 11.22 2.43 -3.19
CA ALA A 16 9.94 3.10 -2.97
C ALA A 16 8.85 2.14 -2.44
N ILE A 17 8.78 0.92 -3.00
CA ILE A 17 7.89 -0.15 -2.52
C ILE A 17 8.17 -0.46 -1.04
N ALA A 18 9.44 -0.61 -0.65
CA ALA A 18 9.81 -0.91 0.72
C ALA A 18 9.34 0.19 1.69
N ILE A 19 9.54 1.46 1.34
CA ILE A 19 9.05 2.61 2.13
C ILE A 19 7.53 2.58 2.27
N ILE A 20 6.81 2.29 1.18
CA ILE A 20 5.34 2.22 1.21
C ILE A 20 4.86 1.06 2.10
N LEU A 21 5.50 -0.10 2.02
CA LEU A 21 5.17 -1.26 2.86
C LEU A 21 5.44 -1.00 4.35
N GLU A 22 6.48 -0.25 4.68
CA GLU A 22 6.77 0.18 6.05
C GLU A 22 5.62 1.03 6.61
N VAL A 23 5.16 2.04 5.85
CA VAL A 23 4.01 2.88 6.24
C VAL A 23 2.71 2.06 6.32
N LEU A 24 2.51 1.14 5.38
CA LEU A 24 1.34 0.26 5.35
C LEU A 24 1.27 -0.62 6.61
N GLY A 25 2.43 -1.05 7.10
CA GLY A 25 2.62 -1.78 8.35
C GLY A 25 2.01 -3.18 8.35
N GLU A 26 1.83 -3.72 9.54
CA GLU A 26 1.39 -5.11 9.70
C GLU A 26 -0.08 -5.35 9.28
N PRO A 27 -0.39 -6.53 8.75
CA PRO A 27 -1.75 -6.93 8.42
C PRO A 27 -2.58 -7.16 9.69
N LYS A 28 -3.78 -6.57 9.75
CA LYS A 28 -4.68 -6.68 10.93
C LYS A 28 -5.76 -7.76 10.76
N THR A 29 -6.17 -8.03 9.53
CA THR A 29 -7.27 -8.95 9.20
C THR A 29 -6.77 -10.14 8.39
N ASP A 30 -7.58 -11.19 8.26
CA ASP A 30 -7.27 -12.32 7.37
C ASP A 30 -7.20 -11.88 5.91
N LEU A 31 -8.05 -10.92 5.51
CA LEU A 31 -7.98 -10.29 4.19
C LEU A 31 -6.63 -9.63 3.95
N HIS A 32 -6.11 -8.84 4.92
CA HIS A 32 -4.80 -8.21 4.78
C HIS A 32 -3.68 -9.25 4.70
N ARG A 33 -3.76 -10.31 5.54
CA ARG A 33 -2.77 -11.41 5.52
C ARG A 33 -2.75 -12.10 4.17
N GLN A 34 -3.92 -12.39 3.61
CA GLN A 34 -4.06 -12.99 2.28
C GLN A 34 -3.48 -12.07 1.19
N ALA A 35 -3.82 -10.79 1.22
CA ALA A 35 -3.32 -9.81 0.24
C ALA A 35 -1.79 -9.67 0.31
N LEU A 36 -1.22 -9.56 1.52
CA LEU A 36 0.22 -9.47 1.71
C LEU A 36 0.93 -10.75 1.26
N TYR A 37 0.39 -11.91 1.61
CA TYR A 37 0.94 -13.19 1.19
C TYR A 37 0.96 -13.32 -0.34
N SER A 38 -0.15 -13.04 -1.02
CA SER A 38 -0.22 -13.05 -2.48
C SER A 38 0.78 -12.06 -3.11
N PHE A 39 0.93 -10.87 -2.53
CA PHE A 39 1.93 -9.89 -2.99
C PHE A 39 3.36 -10.43 -2.89
N GLN A 40 3.72 -11.02 -1.74
CA GLN A 40 5.04 -11.60 -1.51
C GLN A 40 5.36 -12.80 -2.40
N GLN A 41 4.35 -13.58 -2.79
CA GLN A 41 4.49 -14.70 -3.73
C GLN A 41 4.52 -14.25 -5.21
N GLY A 42 4.39 -12.95 -5.50
CA GLY A 42 4.32 -12.44 -6.86
C GLY A 42 2.97 -12.66 -7.55
N ASP A 43 1.94 -13.09 -6.82
CA ASP A 43 0.58 -13.25 -7.33
C ASP A 43 -0.17 -11.91 -7.33
N TYR A 44 0.31 -10.99 -8.17
CA TYR A 44 -0.25 -9.65 -8.28
C TYR A 44 -1.66 -9.61 -8.88
N GLN A 45 -2.10 -10.69 -9.55
CA GLN A 45 -3.49 -10.76 -10.05
C GLN A 45 -4.46 -10.96 -8.89
N THR A 46 -4.18 -11.87 -7.96
CA THR A 46 -4.99 -12.05 -6.76
C THR A 46 -5.03 -10.78 -5.93
N VAL A 47 -3.90 -10.11 -5.72
CA VAL A 47 -3.87 -8.83 -4.96
C VAL A 47 -4.78 -7.77 -5.61
N LYS A 48 -4.74 -7.64 -6.94
CA LYS A 48 -5.62 -6.69 -7.66
C LYS A 48 -7.09 -7.07 -7.56
N ARG A 49 -7.41 -8.37 -7.60
CA ARG A 49 -8.78 -8.86 -7.39
C ARG A 49 -9.28 -8.53 -5.99
N LEU A 50 -8.47 -8.79 -4.96
CA LEU A 50 -8.80 -8.45 -3.57
C LEU A 50 -9.02 -6.95 -3.40
N SER A 51 -8.18 -6.10 -4.02
CA SER A 51 -8.39 -4.65 -4.04
C SER A 51 -9.68 -4.22 -4.73
N LEU A 52 -10.06 -4.89 -5.83
CA LEU A 52 -11.28 -4.58 -6.59
C LEU A 52 -12.55 -4.99 -5.82
N GLU A 53 -12.51 -6.10 -5.09
CA GLU A 53 -13.64 -6.63 -4.32
C GLU A 53 -13.82 -5.91 -2.97
N ASN A 54 -12.76 -5.25 -2.47
CA ASN A 54 -12.74 -4.58 -1.16
C ASN A 54 -12.38 -3.10 -1.31
N LEU A 55 -13.24 -2.33 -2.00
CA LEU A 55 -12.95 -0.96 -2.43
C LEU A 55 -12.63 0.04 -1.30
N SER A 56 -13.16 -0.20 -0.09
CA SER A 56 -12.90 0.64 1.09
C SER A 56 -11.69 0.19 1.91
N ASP A 57 -11.06 -0.94 1.56
CA ASP A 57 -9.92 -1.47 2.28
C ASP A 57 -8.63 -0.85 1.74
N PHE A 58 -8.09 0.12 2.48
CA PHE A 58 -6.88 0.84 2.08
C PHE A 58 -5.64 -0.07 2.04
N TYR A 59 -5.63 -1.17 2.78
CA TYR A 59 -4.53 -2.11 2.78
C TYR A 59 -4.47 -2.89 1.47
N CYS A 60 -5.60 -3.48 1.07
CA CYS A 60 -5.76 -4.12 -0.22
C CYS A 60 -5.53 -3.14 -1.37
N LYS A 61 -6.05 -1.91 -1.26
CA LYS A 61 -5.84 -0.85 -2.26
C LYS A 61 -4.35 -0.53 -2.48
N SER A 62 -3.60 -0.34 -1.39
CA SER A 62 -2.17 -0.04 -1.47
C SER A 62 -1.41 -1.15 -2.20
N LEU A 63 -1.60 -2.41 -1.80
CA LEU A 63 -0.96 -3.57 -2.43
C LEU A 63 -1.42 -3.79 -3.88
N GLY A 64 -2.71 -3.54 -4.18
CA GLY A 64 -3.28 -3.65 -5.53
C GLY A 64 -2.59 -2.74 -6.54
N TYR A 65 -2.26 -1.51 -6.14
CA TYR A 65 -1.42 -0.62 -6.93
C TYR A 65 0.00 -1.17 -7.08
N LEU A 66 0.66 -1.57 -5.98
CA LEU A 66 2.06 -2.05 -6.04
C LEU A 66 2.26 -3.23 -6.99
N GLY A 67 1.26 -4.11 -7.13
CA GLY A 67 1.29 -5.20 -8.12
C GLY A 67 1.38 -4.76 -9.59
N GLY A 68 1.28 -3.45 -9.88
CA GLY A 68 1.55 -2.84 -11.18
C GLY A 68 2.90 -2.12 -11.29
N ALA A 69 3.55 -1.75 -10.17
CA ALA A 69 4.74 -0.89 -10.15
C ALA A 69 5.98 -1.58 -10.72
N LEU A 70 6.12 -2.89 -10.48
CA LEU A 70 7.31 -3.67 -10.87
C LEU A 70 7.48 -3.87 -12.39
N LYS A 71 6.51 -3.43 -13.20
CA LYS A 71 6.56 -3.52 -14.66
C LYS A 71 7.26 -2.34 -15.34
N LEU A 72 7.72 -1.34 -14.58
CA LEU A 72 8.37 -0.11 -15.09
C LEU A 72 7.63 0.50 -16.30
N THR A 73 6.31 0.70 -16.13
CA THR A 73 5.48 1.34 -17.16
C THR A 73 5.57 2.87 -17.06
N PRO A 74 5.11 3.64 -18.06
CA PRO A 74 4.97 5.09 -17.96
C PRO A 74 4.09 5.56 -16.77
N ASN A 75 3.26 4.66 -16.24
CA ASN A 75 2.38 4.95 -15.10
C ASN A 75 3.02 4.60 -13.75
N THR A 76 4.29 4.18 -13.69
CA THR A 76 4.91 3.70 -12.44
C THR A 76 4.89 4.76 -11.35
N ASP A 77 5.18 6.03 -11.69
CA ASP A 77 5.10 7.13 -10.72
C ASP A 77 3.67 7.30 -10.17
N THR A 78 2.66 7.25 -11.05
CA THR A 78 1.24 7.30 -10.65
C THR A 78 0.87 6.13 -9.75
N ILE A 79 1.34 4.93 -10.07
CA ILE A 79 1.09 3.72 -9.28
C ILE A 79 1.70 3.85 -7.88
N LEU A 80 2.96 4.30 -7.79
CA LEU A 80 3.63 4.52 -6.52
C LEU A 80 2.93 5.61 -5.69
N ALA A 81 2.52 6.71 -6.33
CA ALA A 81 1.80 7.79 -5.67
C ALA A 81 0.44 7.32 -5.10
N GLU A 82 -0.35 6.60 -5.89
CA GLU A 82 -1.64 6.06 -5.43
C GLU A 82 -1.49 5.01 -4.33
N SER A 83 -0.46 4.16 -4.43
CA SER A 83 -0.16 3.19 -3.39
C SER A 83 0.26 3.85 -2.07
N ALA A 84 1.12 4.87 -2.14
CA ALA A 84 1.57 5.63 -0.98
C ALA A 84 0.43 6.36 -0.28
N ARG A 85 -0.49 6.98 -1.05
CA ARG A 85 -1.71 7.61 -0.50
C ARG A 85 -2.59 6.60 0.22
N ALA A 86 -2.82 5.43 -0.39
CA ALA A 86 -3.59 4.36 0.26
C ALA A 86 -2.90 3.84 1.55
N ALA A 87 -1.58 3.69 1.57
CA ALA A 87 -0.85 3.34 2.79
C ALA A 87 -1.00 4.41 3.89
N ALA A 88 -0.94 5.69 3.53
CA ALA A 88 -1.17 6.79 4.46
C ALA A 88 -2.61 6.83 5.00
N ASP A 89 -3.62 6.58 4.15
CA ASP A 89 -5.01 6.47 4.57
C ASP A 89 -5.22 5.32 5.57
N GLN A 90 -4.58 4.17 5.30
CA GLN A 90 -4.58 3.04 6.23
C GLN A 90 -3.94 3.41 7.58
N ALA A 91 -2.78 4.07 7.56
CA ALA A 91 -2.09 4.51 8.78
C ALA A 91 -2.93 5.52 9.59
N ARG A 92 -3.60 6.46 8.91
CA ARG A 92 -4.56 7.39 9.52
C ARG A 92 -5.70 6.63 10.18
N GLN A 93 -6.32 5.68 9.49
CA GLN A 93 -7.41 4.88 10.04
C GLN A 93 -6.97 4.12 11.29
N LYS A 94 -5.83 3.41 11.23
CA LYS A 94 -5.25 2.69 12.38
C LYS A 94 -5.02 3.61 13.58
N THR A 95 -4.53 4.83 13.33
CA THR A 95 -4.24 5.82 14.37
C THR A 95 -5.53 6.30 15.04
N LEU A 96 -6.56 6.62 14.26
CA LEU A 96 -7.86 7.05 14.78
C LEU A 96 -8.54 5.95 15.61
N GLU A 97 -8.53 4.70 15.13
CA GLU A 97 -9.04 3.53 15.86
C GLU A 97 -8.33 3.36 17.20
N HIS A 98 -6.99 3.42 17.20
CA HIS A 98 -6.18 3.26 18.41
C HIS A 98 -6.45 4.35 19.44
N LEU A 99 -6.44 5.62 19.02
CA LEU A 99 -6.71 6.76 19.90
C LEU A 99 -8.12 6.69 20.47
N GLY A 100 -9.13 6.38 19.66
CA GLY A 100 -10.51 6.23 20.10
C GLY A 100 -10.66 5.14 21.16
N ALA A 101 -10.02 3.98 20.95
CA ALA A 101 -10.04 2.88 21.92
C ALA A 101 -9.36 3.27 23.24
N GLN A 102 -8.19 3.93 23.20
CA GLN A 102 -7.49 4.38 24.40
C GLN A 102 -8.26 5.42 25.19
N ILE A 103 -8.85 6.42 24.51
CA ILE A 103 -9.68 7.45 25.15
C ILE A 103 -10.90 6.80 25.82
N SER A 104 -11.58 5.89 25.11
CA SER A 104 -12.74 5.16 25.64
C SER A 104 -12.38 4.38 26.91
N GLN A 105 -11.24 3.71 26.92
CA GLN A 105 -10.75 2.94 28.08
C GLN A 105 -10.48 3.83 29.30
N VAL A 106 -9.98 5.05 29.11
CA VAL A 106 -9.68 5.99 30.21
C VAL A 106 -10.95 6.63 30.76
N LEU A 107 -11.98 6.83 29.93
CA LEU A 107 -13.23 7.48 30.31
C LEU A 107 -14.33 6.52 30.82
N SER A 108 -14.11 5.20 30.72
CA SER A 108 -15.02 4.16 31.24
C SER A 108 -14.70 3.79 32.68
#